data_AF-A0A519YTM0-F1
#
_entry.id   AF-A0A519YTM0-F1
#
_cell.length_a   1.000
_cell.length_b   1.000
_cell.length_c   1.000
_cell.angle_alpha   90.00
_cell.angle_beta   90.00
_cell.angle_gamma   90.00
#
_symmetry.space_group_name_H-M   'P 1'
#
loop_
_entity.id
_entity.type
_entity.pdbx_description
1 polymer ?
#
loop_
_entity_poly.entity_id
_entity_poly.type
_entity_poly.pdbx_seq_one_letter_code
_entity_poly.pdbx_strand_id
1 'polypeptide(L)'
;MMKQMTVAAILAGAVVVGGAAWAADGWMGWFSGDKAAETTPARPAAASAKPLPGTAKVAVVGNALDIQPNDRVVGSMTAPVTMIEYASMTCNHCAHFATDVMPKVKKDYIVTGKVKYVLRDLAWDNLAIGMSKVARCAPASQFLPIADAFFANQTRIVTSNDALSVIK
;
A
#
# COMPACT_ATOMS: atom_id res chain seq x y z
N MET A 1 30.75 -57.39 15.00
CA MET A 1 31.95 -56.60 14.65
C MET A 1 31.54 -55.12 14.63
N MET A 2 31.27 -54.46 15.77
CA MET A 2 32.23 -53.76 16.66
C MET A 2 33.24 -52.85 15.92
N LYS A 3 32.88 -51.56 15.76
CA LYS A 3 33.66 -50.43 16.33
C LYS A 3 32.79 -49.15 16.34
N GLN A 4 32.23 -48.76 17.50
CA GLN A 4 32.71 -47.68 18.40
C GLN A 4 32.46 -46.27 17.78
N MET A 5 31.37 -45.56 18.10
CA MET A 5 31.13 -44.71 19.29
C MET A 5 32.13 -43.56 19.48
N THR A 6 31.68 -42.31 19.35
CA THR A 6 31.74 -41.31 20.46
C THR A 6 30.84 -40.10 20.19
N VAL A 7 29.85 -39.97 21.07
CA VAL A 7 29.08 -38.76 21.39
C VAL A 7 29.93 -37.91 22.34
N ALA A 8 29.88 -36.58 22.22
CA ALA A 8 30.25 -35.68 23.31
C ALA A 8 29.44 -34.38 23.24
N ALA A 9 28.28 -34.41 23.91
CA ALA A 9 27.72 -33.25 24.57
C ALA A 9 28.45 -33.06 25.90
N ILE A 10 28.80 -31.82 26.28
CA ILE A 10 29.09 -31.32 27.65
C ILE A 10 29.08 -29.78 27.51
N LEU A 11 28.02 -29.08 27.90
CA LEU A 11 27.62 -28.60 29.24
C LEU A 11 27.89 -27.09 29.39
N ALA A 12 26.89 -26.46 29.98
CA ALA A 12 26.83 -25.08 30.42
C ALA A 12 28.03 -24.66 31.27
N GLY A 13 28.45 -23.40 31.08
CA GLY A 13 29.33 -22.68 31.99
C GLY A 13 29.11 -21.19 31.83
N ALA A 14 28.22 -20.63 32.66
CA ALA A 14 28.08 -19.20 32.82
C ALA A 14 29.30 -18.65 33.59
N VAL A 15 29.97 -17.65 33.02
CA VAL A 15 30.84 -16.74 33.79
C VAL A 15 30.43 -15.32 33.43
N VAL A 16 29.80 -14.68 34.40
CA VAL A 16 29.55 -13.24 34.43
C VAL A 16 30.74 -12.59 35.16
N VAL A 17 31.52 -11.81 34.44
CA VAL A 17 32.32 -10.67 34.94
C VAL A 17 32.28 -9.68 33.77
N GLY A 18 31.59 -8.54 33.82
CA GLY A 18 31.73 -7.49 34.82
C GLY A 18 32.45 -6.31 34.16
N GLY A 19 31.67 -5.41 33.56
CA GLY A 19 31.92 -3.98 33.30
C GLY A 19 33.25 -3.50 32.70
N ALA A 20 33.18 -2.80 31.57
CA ALA A 20 33.16 -1.32 31.54
C ALA A 20 33.55 -0.77 30.15
N ALA A 21 32.72 0.14 29.64
CA ALA A 21 32.99 1.20 28.64
C ALA A 21 33.51 0.71 27.26
N TRP A 22 32.97 1.13 26.11
CA TRP A 22 32.62 2.50 25.72
C TRP A 22 31.45 2.47 24.73
N ALA A 23 30.60 3.49 24.83
CA ALA A 23 29.48 3.78 23.95
C ALA A 23 29.93 4.19 22.54
N ALA A 24 28.99 4.12 21.58
CA ALA A 24 29.03 4.39 20.13
C ALA A 24 28.94 3.04 19.37
N ASP A 25 27.82 2.60 18.76
CA ASP A 25 26.91 3.33 17.87
C ASP A 25 25.50 2.70 17.86
N GLY A 26 24.51 3.42 18.38
CA GLY A 26 23.30 3.81 17.63
C GLY A 26 22.33 2.80 17.02
N TRP A 27 22.38 1.47 17.24
CA TRP A 27 21.46 0.55 16.54
C TRP A 27 20.64 -0.44 17.39
N MET A 28 20.90 -0.57 18.69
CA MET A 28 20.18 -1.51 19.57
C MET A 28 19.00 -0.88 20.35
N GLY A 29 18.71 0.41 20.17
CA GLY A 29 17.68 1.15 20.91
C GLY A 29 16.24 1.04 20.38
N TRP A 30 16.01 0.35 19.25
CA TRP A 30 14.69 0.25 18.62
C TRP A 30 13.84 -0.95 19.10
N PHE A 31 14.43 -1.93 19.80
CA PHE A 31 13.75 -3.20 20.10
C PHE A 31 13.57 -3.51 21.59
N SER A 32 13.85 -2.58 22.51
CA SER A 32 13.52 -2.73 23.93
C SER A 32 12.53 -1.65 24.33
N GLY A 33 11.27 -2.05 24.45
CA GLY A 33 10.14 -1.14 24.58
C GLY A 33 9.95 -0.58 25.97
N ASP A 34 9.48 0.66 26.01
CA ASP A 34 8.66 1.15 27.10
C ASP A 34 7.25 1.39 26.57
N LYS A 35 6.26 0.91 27.32
CA LYS A 35 4.87 1.28 27.15
C LYS A 35 4.73 2.78 27.44
N ALA A 36 5.02 3.61 26.45
CA ALA A 36 4.55 4.98 26.45
C ALA A 36 3.03 4.92 26.34
N ALA A 37 2.36 5.12 27.48
CA ALA A 37 0.97 5.53 27.48
C ALA A 37 0.86 6.76 26.58
N GLU A 38 0.23 6.58 25.42
CA GLU A 38 -0.01 7.65 24.47
C GLU A 38 -1.01 8.61 25.09
N THR A 39 -0.52 9.57 25.87
CA THR A 39 -1.30 10.75 26.23
C THR A 39 -1.49 11.55 24.96
N THR A 40 -2.52 11.18 24.18
CA THR A 40 -3.02 11.99 23.08
C THR A 40 -3.36 13.35 23.66
N PRO A 41 -2.66 14.45 23.30
CA PRO A 41 -3.08 15.78 23.69
C PRO A 41 -4.48 15.98 23.10
N ALA A 42 -5.45 16.35 23.95
CA ALA A 42 -6.76 16.74 23.46
C ALA A 42 -6.58 17.82 22.38
N ARG A 43 -7.01 17.52 21.15
CA ARG A 43 -7.09 18.50 20.07
C ARG A 43 -7.85 19.69 20.63
N PRO A 44 -7.29 20.92 20.62
CA PRO A 44 -8.05 22.08 21.04
C PRO A 44 -9.31 22.12 20.19
N ALA A 45 -10.47 22.23 20.85
CA ALA A 45 -11.74 22.39 20.17
C ALA A 45 -11.56 23.50 19.14
N ALA A 46 -11.75 23.18 17.86
CA ALA A 46 -11.67 24.15 16.80
C ALA A 46 -12.62 25.28 17.17
N ALA A 47 -12.09 26.47 17.44
CA ALA A 47 -12.89 27.67 17.57
C ALA A 47 -13.76 27.74 16.31
N SER A 48 -15.07 27.85 16.49
CA SER A 48 -16.04 27.95 15.40
C SER A 48 -15.68 29.13 14.50
N ALA A 49 -14.91 28.87 13.46
CA ALA A 49 -14.63 29.85 12.42
C ALA A 49 -15.95 30.09 11.67
N LYS A 50 -16.37 31.35 11.62
CA LYS A 50 -17.54 31.78 10.87
C LYS A 50 -17.33 31.39 9.39
N PRO A 51 -18.25 30.66 8.75
CA PRO A 51 -18.07 30.22 7.36
C PRO A 51 -17.85 31.40 6.43
N LEU A 52 -16.81 31.34 5.59
CA LEU A 52 -16.63 32.32 4.52
C LEU A 52 -17.76 32.17 3.48
N PRO A 53 -18.33 33.29 2.99
CA PRO A 53 -19.31 33.26 1.90
C PRO A 53 -18.70 32.59 0.66
N GLY A 54 -19.38 31.59 0.10
CA GLY A 54 -18.92 30.87 -1.11
C GLY A 54 -18.22 29.53 -0.85
N THR A 55 -18.12 29.07 0.39
CA THR A 55 -17.72 27.68 0.67
C THR A 55 -18.89 26.76 0.34
N ALA A 56 -18.84 26.11 -0.82
CA ALA A 56 -19.69 24.96 -1.09
C ALA A 56 -19.53 23.98 0.08
N LYS A 57 -20.64 23.46 0.62
CA LYS A 57 -20.59 22.40 1.62
C LYS A 57 -19.80 21.25 0.98
N VAL A 58 -18.55 21.06 1.38
CA VAL A 58 -17.85 19.81 1.12
C VAL A 58 -18.67 18.78 1.88
N ALA A 59 -19.52 18.05 1.16
CA ALA A 59 -20.18 16.89 1.72
C ALA A 59 -19.07 16.06 2.34
N VAL A 60 -19.26 15.63 3.59
CA VAL A 60 -18.44 14.58 4.16
C VAL A 60 -18.69 13.38 3.25
N VAL A 61 -17.80 13.20 2.28
CA VAL A 61 -17.61 11.93 1.58
C VAL A 61 -17.47 10.90 2.70
N GLY A 62 -18.13 9.76 2.57
CA GLY A 62 -18.16 8.71 3.60
C GLY A 62 -16.75 8.31 4.08
N ASN A 63 -16.65 7.34 4.98
CA ASN A 63 -15.33 6.91 5.44
C ASN A 63 -14.43 6.62 4.22
N ALA A 64 -13.18 7.07 4.24
CA ALA A 64 -12.26 6.84 3.12
C ALA A 64 -12.12 5.34 2.80
N LEU A 65 -12.45 4.46 3.74
CA LEU A 65 -12.46 3.01 3.59
C LEU A 65 -13.77 2.45 3.00
N ASP A 66 -14.81 3.27 2.84
CA ASP A 66 -16.06 2.90 2.18
C ASP A 66 -15.93 3.02 0.66
N ILE A 67 -16.69 2.18 -0.05
CA ILE A 67 -16.86 2.28 -1.50
C ILE A 67 -17.64 3.57 -1.82
N GLN A 68 -17.09 4.37 -2.72
CA GLN A 68 -17.66 5.64 -3.16
C GLN A 68 -18.43 5.48 -4.47
N PRO A 69 -19.40 6.36 -4.78
CA PRO A 69 -20.20 6.26 -6.02
C PRO A 69 -19.39 6.26 -7.32
N ASN A 70 -18.19 6.83 -7.32
CA ASN A 70 -17.29 6.93 -8.46
C ASN A 70 -16.19 5.85 -8.48
N ASP A 71 -16.20 4.93 -7.52
CA ASP A 71 -15.28 3.80 -7.51
C ASP A 71 -15.60 2.80 -8.62
N ARG A 72 -14.55 2.19 -9.16
CA ARG A 72 -14.66 1.17 -10.18
C ARG A 72 -14.36 -0.17 -9.53
N VAL A 73 -15.43 -0.85 -9.11
CA VAL A 73 -15.36 -2.10 -8.34
C VAL A 73 -15.21 -3.28 -9.28
N VAL A 74 -14.34 -4.22 -8.92
CA VAL A 74 -14.15 -5.50 -9.61
C VAL A 74 -14.35 -6.67 -8.66
N GLY A 75 -15.06 -7.69 -9.14
CA GLY A 75 -15.53 -8.82 -8.34
C GLY A 75 -16.99 -8.66 -7.91
N SER A 76 -17.43 -9.49 -6.97
CA SER A 76 -18.81 -9.47 -6.48
C SER A 76 -19.04 -8.31 -5.51
N MET A 77 -20.07 -7.49 -5.72
CA MET A 77 -20.46 -6.44 -4.76
C MET A 77 -20.85 -7.00 -3.38
N THR A 78 -21.26 -8.27 -3.32
CA THR A 78 -21.62 -8.97 -2.07
C THR A 78 -20.44 -9.61 -1.36
N ALA A 79 -19.22 -9.53 -1.91
CA ALA A 79 -18.03 -10.08 -1.26
C ALA A 79 -17.84 -9.49 0.14
N PRO A 80 -17.51 -10.29 1.17
CA PRO A 80 -17.46 -9.82 2.56
C PRO A 80 -16.30 -8.86 2.84
N VAL A 81 -15.22 -8.92 2.06
CA VAL A 81 -14.03 -8.07 2.24
C VAL A 81 -13.91 -7.09 1.09
N THR A 82 -13.65 -5.82 1.42
CA THR A 82 -13.31 -4.76 0.45
C THR A 82 -11.81 -4.50 0.49
N MET A 83 -11.16 -4.58 -0.66
CA MET A 83 -9.76 -4.20 -0.84
C MET A 83 -9.71 -2.92 -1.68
N ILE A 84 -9.28 -1.81 -1.08
CA ILE A 84 -9.06 -0.55 -1.77
C ILE A 84 -7.56 -0.35 -1.89
N GLU A 85 -7.07 -0.31 -3.12
CA GLU A 85 -5.68 0.01 -3.42
C GLU A 85 -5.58 1.43 -3.94
N TYR A 86 -4.66 2.20 -3.37
CA TYR A 86 -4.23 3.48 -3.90
C TYR A 86 -2.89 3.28 -4.61
N ALA A 87 -2.87 3.42 -5.93
CA ALA A 87 -1.66 3.16 -6.73
C ALA A 87 -1.39 4.29 -7.72
N SER A 88 -0.10 4.59 -7.92
CA SER A 88 0.36 5.47 -8.99
C SER A 88 0.74 4.65 -10.20
N MET A 89 0.25 5.05 -11.38
CA MET A 89 0.57 4.39 -12.66
C MET A 89 2.06 4.51 -13.06
N THR A 90 2.80 5.41 -12.42
CA THR A 90 4.25 5.62 -12.63
C THR A 90 5.12 4.97 -11.56
N CYS A 91 4.54 4.38 -10.51
CA CYS A 91 5.29 3.71 -9.43
C CYS A 91 5.71 2.29 -9.83
N ASN A 92 7.01 2.01 -9.80
CA ASN A 92 7.57 0.70 -10.13
C ASN A 92 7.05 -0.43 -9.23
N HIS A 93 6.86 -0.18 -7.94
CA HIS A 93 6.33 -1.17 -7.01
C HIS A 93 4.86 -1.49 -7.29
N CYS A 94 4.07 -0.48 -7.69
CA CYS A 94 2.68 -0.68 -8.11
C CYS A 94 2.60 -1.52 -9.40
N ALA A 95 3.49 -1.26 -10.38
CA ALA A 95 3.55 -2.07 -11.59
C ALA A 95 3.94 -3.52 -11.31
N HIS A 96 4.94 -3.76 -10.46
CA HIS A 96 5.31 -5.12 -10.03
C HIS A 96 4.14 -5.81 -9.31
N PHE A 97 3.45 -5.12 -8.42
CA PHE A 97 2.26 -5.68 -7.76
C PHE A 97 1.17 -6.06 -8.78
N ALA A 98 0.83 -5.16 -9.71
CA ALA A 98 -0.19 -5.39 -10.72
C ALA A 98 0.14 -6.55 -11.67
N THR A 99 1.42 -6.76 -11.98
CA THR A 99 1.87 -7.77 -12.95
C THR A 99 2.17 -9.14 -12.32
N ASP A 100 2.78 -9.17 -11.13
CA ASP A 100 3.30 -10.42 -10.55
C ASP A 100 2.45 -10.95 -9.38
N VAL A 101 1.73 -10.07 -8.68
CA VAL A 101 0.99 -10.40 -7.46
C VAL A 101 -0.52 -10.39 -7.68
N MET A 102 -1.06 -9.32 -8.27
CA MET A 102 -2.49 -9.15 -8.51
C MET A 102 -3.14 -10.32 -9.29
N PRO A 103 -2.48 -10.98 -10.27
CA PRO A 103 -3.09 -12.15 -10.91
C PRO A 103 -3.41 -13.30 -9.94
N LYS A 104 -2.55 -13.52 -8.95
CA LYS A 104 -2.77 -14.53 -7.90
C LYS A 104 -3.90 -14.09 -6.98
N VAL A 105 -3.89 -12.82 -6.55
CA VAL A 105 -4.95 -12.24 -5.71
C VAL A 105 -6.32 -12.34 -6.40
N LYS A 106 -6.36 -12.02 -7.70
CA LYS A 106 -7.57 -12.11 -8.50
C LYS A 106 -8.10 -13.54 -8.58
N LYS A 107 -7.22 -14.51 -8.84
CA LYS A 107 -7.59 -15.94 -8.90
C LYS A 107 -8.14 -16.46 -7.58
N ASP A 108 -7.44 -16.17 -6.47
CA ASP A 108 -7.68 -16.85 -5.19
C ASP A 108 -8.72 -16.16 -4.30
N TYR A 109 -9.02 -14.88 -4.56
CA TYR A 109 -9.90 -14.07 -3.71
C TYR A 109 -10.99 -13.31 -4.48
N ILE A 110 -10.67 -12.69 -5.61
CA ILE A 110 -11.66 -11.86 -6.34
C ILE A 110 -12.64 -12.75 -7.10
N VAL A 111 -12.13 -13.69 -7.92
CA VAL A 111 -12.95 -14.62 -8.71
C VAL A 111 -13.78 -15.54 -7.82
N THR A 112 -13.22 -15.95 -6.66
CA THR A 112 -13.95 -16.77 -5.68
C THR A 112 -14.97 -15.98 -4.85
N GLY A 113 -15.13 -14.68 -5.10
CA GLY A 113 -16.11 -13.83 -4.40
C GLY A 113 -15.78 -13.51 -2.94
N LYS A 114 -14.53 -13.73 -2.50
CA LYS A 114 -14.10 -13.43 -1.13
C LYS A 114 -13.77 -11.95 -0.95
N VAL A 115 -13.20 -11.34 -1.98
CA VAL A 115 -12.78 -9.93 -2.01
C VAL A 115 -13.43 -9.22 -3.19
N LYS A 116 -13.92 -8.01 -2.96
CA LYS A 116 -14.16 -7.02 -4.01
C LYS A 116 -13.05 -5.98 -3.98
N TYR A 117 -12.55 -5.66 -5.16
CA TYR A 117 -11.37 -4.84 -5.34
C TYR A 117 -11.73 -3.49 -5.96
N VAL A 118 -11.07 -2.44 -5.48
CA VAL A 118 -11.17 -1.09 -6.01
C VAL A 118 -9.77 -0.54 -6.19
N LEU A 119 -9.45 -0.12 -7.41
CA LEU A 119 -8.26 0.67 -7.70
C LEU A 119 -8.62 2.16 -7.68
N ARG A 120 -7.92 2.91 -6.81
CA ARG A 120 -7.99 4.38 -6.74
C ARG A 120 -6.65 4.97 -7.16
N ASP A 121 -6.72 6.02 -7.98
CA ASP A 121 -5.54 6.68 -8.50
C ASP A 121 -4.84 7.48 -7.39
N LEU A 122 -3.54 7.23 -7.24
CA LEU A 122 -2.63 8.02 -6.45
C LEU A 122 -1.68 8.76 -7.39
N ALA A 123 -2.17 9.83 -8.01
CA ALA A 123 -1.45 10.53 -9.06
C ALA A 123 -0.52 11.62 -8.46
N TRP A 124 0.74 11.27 -8.19
CA TRP A 124 1.75 12.18 -7.63
C TRP A 124 2.48 13.04 -8.66
N ASP A 125 2.41 12.70 -9.94
CA ASP A 125 3.08 13.40 -11.02
C ASP A 125 2.17 13.61 -12.25
N ASN A 126 2.58 14.49 -13.16
CA ASN A 126 1.78 14.86 -14.33
C ASN A 126 1.53 13.70 -15.30
N LEU A 127 2.49 12.77 -15.41
CA LEU A 127 2.34 11.60 -16.28
C LEU A 127 1.31 10.64 -15.67
N ALA A 128 1.40 10.35 -14.37
CA ALA A 128 0.40 9.59 -13.63
C ALA A 128 -0.99 10.22 -13.73
N ILE A 129 -1.10 11.55 -13.58
CA ILE A 129 -2.37 12.28 -13.80
C ILE A 129 -2.88 12.05 -15.22
N GLY A 130 -2.00 12.12 -16.23
CA GLY A 130 -2.35 11.88 -17.63
C GLY A 130 -2.88 10.46 -17.86
N MET A 131 -2.17 9.45 -17.37
CA MET A 131 -2.55 8.04 -17.50
C MET A 131 -3.87 7.74 -16.77
N SER A 132 -4.03 8.24 -15.54
CA SER A 132 -5.28 8.12 -14.77
C SER A 132 -6.46 8.78 -15.48
N LYS A 133 -6.26 9.94 -16.10
CA LYS A 133 -7.29 10.61 -16.92
C LYS A 133 -7.68 9.74 -18.11
N VAL A 134 -6.72 9.21 -18.86
CA VAL A 134 -7.02 8.32 -20.01
C VAL A 134 -7.80 7.10 -19.56
N ALA A 135 -7.35 6.41 -18.50
CA ALA A 135 -8.07 5.27 -17.95
C ALA A 135 -9.49 5.63 -17.48
N ARG A 136 -9.67 6.82 -16.89
CA ARG A 136 -10.98 7.30 -16.43
C ARG A 136 -11.91 7.79 -17.53
N CYS A 137 -11.39 8.25 -18.67
CA CYS A 137 -12.21 8.63 -19.82
C CYS A 137 -12.90 7.43 -20.49
N ALA A 138 -12.33 6.23 -20.37
CA ALA A 138 -12.94 5.03 -20.91
C ALA A 138 -14.20 4.60 -20.11
N PRO A 139 -15.10 3.79 -20.71
CA PRO A 139 -16.21 3.17 -19.99
C PRO A 139 -15.74 2.46 -18.72
N ALA A 140 -16.57 2.44 -17.67
CA ALA A 140 -16.18 1.90 -16.37
C ALA A 140 -15.66 0.46 -16.43
N SER A 141 -16.20 -0.37 -17.34
CA SER A 141 -15.76 -1.75 -17.57
C SER A 141 -14.35 -1.87 -18.16
N GLN A 142 -13.84 -0.83 -18.81
CA GLN A 142 -12.51 -0.80 -19.45
C GLN A 142 -11.43 -0.20 -18.56
N PHE A 143 -11.79 0.32 -17.39
CA PHE A 143 -10.83 0.95 -16.49
C PHE A 143 -9.66 0.06 -16.08
N LEU A 144 -9.96 -1.07 -15.44
CA LEU A 144 -8.93 -1.98 -14.97
C LEU A 144 -8.14 -2.57 -16.15
N PRO A 145 -8.76 -3.01 -17.27
CA PRO A 145 -8.01 -3.42 -18.44
C PRO A 145 -6.99 -2.36 -18.93
N ILE A 146 -7.37 -1.08 -18.95
CA ILE A 146 -6.46 0.00 -19.34
C ILE A 146 -5.39 0.24 -18.28
N ALA A 147 -5.75 0.26 -17.00
CA ALA A 147 -4.79 0.40 -15.90
C ALA A 147 -3.76 -0.76 -15.89
N ASP A 148 -4.22 -2.00 -16.07
CA ASP A 148 -3.37 -3.19 -16.18
C ASP A 148 -2.42 -3.07 -17.38
N ALA A 149 -2.91 -2.60 -18.53
CA ALA A 149 -2.07 -2.36 -19.70
C ALA A 149 -1.00 -1.29 -19.45
N PHE A 150 -1.35 -0.22 -18.73
CA PHE A 150 -0.40 0.81 -18.32
C PHE A 150 0.65 0.27 -17.36
N PHE A 151 0.26 -0.51 -16.34
CA PHE A 151 1.23 -1.14 -15.43
C PHE A 151 2.15 -2.12 -16.15
N ALA A 152 1.60 -2.96 -17.04
CA ALA A 152 2.38 -3.90 -17.84
C ALA A 152 3.37 -3.22 -18.80
N ASN A 153 3.06 -2.00 -19.25
CA ASN A 153 3.90 -1.22 -20.16
C ASN A 153 4.66 -0.09 -19.45
N GLN A 154 4.65 -0.03 -18.12
CA GLN A 154 5.05 1.16 -17.37
C GLN A 154 6.47 1.61 -17.74
N THR A 155 7.45 0.71 -17.73
CA THR A 155 8.85 1.04 -18.05
C THR A 155 8.95 1.74 -19.39
N ARG A 156 8.30 1.21 -20.44
CA ARG A 156 8.30 1.79 -21.78
C ARG A 156 7.69 3.20 -21.80
N ILE A 157 6.65 3.43 -21.01
CA ILE A 157 5.95 4.72 -20.95
C ILE A 157 6.80 5.74 -20.20
N VAL A 158 7.25 5.40 -18.99
CA VAL A 158 7.94 6.34 -18.08
C VAL A 158 9.33 6.72 -18.55
N THR A 159 9.99 5.87 -19.35
CA THR A 159 11.30 6.19 -19.95
C THR A 159 11.19 6.79 -21.35
N SER A 160 9.98 7.02 -21.87
CA SER A 160 9.78 7.63 -23.18
C SER A 160 10.15 9.11 -23.15
N ASN A 161 10.84 9.58 -24.20
CA ASN A 161 11.12 11.01 -24.40
C ASN A 161 9.84 11.84 -24.63
N ASP A 162 8.74 11.18 -25.01
CA ASP A 162 7.42 11.79 -25.16
C ASP A 162 6.35 10.86 -24.56
N ALA A 163 6.36 10.72 -23.23
CA ALA A 163 5.46 9.81 -22.52
C ALA A 163 3.97 10.16 -22.70
N LEU A 164 3.64 11.44 -22.94
CA LEU A 164 2.26 11.88 -23.11
C LEU A 164 1.65 11.50 -24.47
N SER A 165 2.46 11.31 -25.52
CA SER A 165 1.95 10.77 -26.79
C SER A 165 1.75 9.26 -26.72
N VAL A 166 2.56 8.54 -25.95
CA VAL A 166 2.47 7.07 -25.81
C VAL A 166 1.18 6.60 -25.13
N ILE A 167 0.58 7.46 -24.31
CA ILE A 167 -0.62 7.12 -23.52
C ILE A 167 -1.94 7.56 -24.16
N LYS A 168 -1.90 8.27 -25.29
CA LYS A 168 -3.07 8.72 -26.04
C LYS A 168 -3.44 7.71 -27.12
#